data_AF-A0A1Q6U7B6-F1
#
_entry.id   AF-A0A1Q6U7B6-F1
#
_cell.length_a   1.000
_cell.length_b   1.000
_cell.length_c   1.000
_cell.angle_alpha   90.00
_cell.angle_beta   90.00
_cell.angle_gamma   90.00
#
_symmetry.space_group_name_H-M   'P 1'
#
loop_
_entity.id
_entity.type
_entity.pdbx_description
1 polymer ?
#
loop_
_entity_poly.entity_id
_entity_poly.type
_entity_poly.pdbx_seq_one_letter_code
_entity_poly.pdbx_strand_id
1 'polypeptide(L)'
;MNGDGRKEAVAITSSRQGEFGYTDAKVWYITPTVCKKIVSCSGWDLYSESIKVYKLKKTRMLTFEAGAGGSGWLTYAYTFKENQAKEVKNIGSGITYLGKNQFEITDSQYDALVDGVGHTWNKYYSKWDGKKLVEYGGLKISQAQLKKAKNGARILAQIKKQGKIGNIYYRANGMIFINYTADGANFNVSLKLKNGALKYYYTDEAYGSTDREKATNEGIIHKSISKCVKYPKSFRVK
;
A
#
# COMPACT_ATOMS: atom_id res chain seq x y z
N MET A 1 16.60 -16.58 -3.21
CA MET A 1 16.05 -15.99 -4.46
C MET A 1 16.55 -14.55 -4.57
N ASN A 2 17.84 -14.34 -4.72
CA ASN A 2 18.45 -13.00 -4.81
C ASN A 2 18.72 -12.58 -6.28
N GLY A 3 18.63 -13.53 -7.22
CA GLY A 3 18.90 -13.31 -8.64
C GLY A 3 20.38 -13.44 -9.03
N ASP A 4 21.18 -14.13 -8.22
CA ASP A 4 22.61 -14.37 -8.47
C ASP A 4 22.91 -15.63 -9.34
N GLY A 5 21.87 -16.37 -9.73
CA GLY A 5 21.99 -17.58 -10.54
C GLY A 5 22.16 -18.88 -9.75
N ARG A 6 22.23 -18.83 -8.40
CA ARG A 6 22.28 -20.02 -7.54
C ARG A 6 20.89 -20.62 -7.33
N LYS A 7 20.85 -21.93 -7.07
CA LYS A 7 19.60 -22.65 -6.76
C LYS A 7 19.12 -22.28 -5.37
N GLU A 8 18.03 -21.54 -5.30
CA GLU A 8 17.42 -21.08 -4.06
C GLU A 8 15.91 -21.32 -4.12
N ALA A 9 15.29 -21.74 -3.03
CA ALA A 9 13.86 -22.03 -2.97
C ALA A 9 13.22 -21.46 -1.70
N VAL A 10 11.91 -21.26 -1.78
CA VAL A 10 11.06 -21.07 -0.61
C VAL A 10 10.14 -22.28 -0.54
N ALA A 11 10.05 -22.89 0.64
CA ALA A 11 9.12 -23.98 0.90
C ALA A 11 8.14 -23.58 1.98
N ILE A 12 6.89 -24.02 1.84
CA ILE A 12 5.84 -23.85 2.84
C ILE A 12 5.45 -25.26 3.27
N THR A 13 5.54 -25.51 4.58
CA THR A 13 5.16 -26.79 5.16
C THR A 13 4.04 -26.56 6.15
N SER A 14 3.02 -27.40 6.11
CA SER A 14 1.94 -27.44 7.08
C SER A 14 1.55 -28.89 7.35
N SER A 15 1.09 -29.18 8.56
CA SER A 15 0.50 -30.48 8.90
C SER A 15 -0.99 -30.58 8.51
N ARG A 16 -1.65 -29.46 8.21
CA ARG A 16 -3.07 -29.41 7.88
C ARG A 16 -3.40 -28.27 6.90
N GLN A 17 -4.44 -28.46 6.11
CA GLN A 17 -5.03 -27.42 5.29
C GLN A 17 -6.34 -26.97 5.95
N GLY A 18 -6.44 -25.67 6.22
CA GLY A 18 -7.64 -25.02 6.72
C GLY A 18 -8.50 -24.50 5.57
N GLU A 19 -9.60 -23.83 5.92
CA GLU A 19 -10.55 -23.26 4.95
C GLU A 19 -9.89 -22.22 4.03
N PHE A 20 -8.98 -21.40 4.57
CA PHE A 20 -8.37 -20.29 3.83
C PHE A 20 -6.97 -20.62 3.29
N GLY A 21 -6.40 -21.78 3.64
CA GLY A 21 -5.07 -22.17 3.18
C GLY A 21 -4.36 -23.11 4.13
N TYR A 22 -3.13 -22.80 4.52
CA TYR A 22 -2.27 -23.72 5.29
C TYR A 22 -2.22 -23.32 6.77
N THR A 23 -2.85 -24.07 7.67
CA THR A 23 -2.89 -23.75 9.10
C THR A 23 -1.56 -24.05 9.79
N ASP A 24 -1.09 -23.17 10.67
CA ASP A 24 0.20 -23.33 11.37
C ASP A 24 1.39 -23.48 10.41
N ALA A 25 1.28 -22.88 9.23
CA ALA A 25 2.29 -23.00 8.20
C ALA A 25 3.65 -22.48 8.67
N LYS A 26 4.70 -23.19 8.28
CA LYS A 26 6.10 -22.77 8.44
C LYS A 26 6.66 -22.45 7.07
N VAL A 27 7.25 -21.27 6.95
CA VAL A 27 7.89 -20.83 5.70
C VAL A 27 9.40 -20.98 5.87
N TRP A 28 10.04 -21.59 4.88
CA TRP A 28 11.46 -21.95 4.88
C TRP A 28 12.16 -21.29 3.71
N TYR A 29 13.40 -20.86 3.95
CA TYR A 29 14.33 -20.44 2.91
C TYR A 29 15.42 -21.48 2.75
N ILE A 30 15.59 -21.96 1.52
CA ILE A 30 16.48 -23.05 1.16
C ILE A 30 17.48 -22.55 0.12
N THR A 31 18.76 -22.82 0.39
CA THR A 31 19.92 -22.55 -0.47
C THR A 31 20.78 -23.82 -0.50
N PRO A 32 21.86 -23.90 -1.31
CA PRO A 32 22.72 -25.09 -1.33
C PRO A 32 23.39 -25.39 0.01
N THR A 33 23.53 -24.39 0.89
CA THR A 33 24.25 -24.51 2.17
C THR A 33 23.37 -24.28 3.40
N VAL A 34 22.12 -23.85 3.23
CA VAL A 34 21.23 -23.48 4.34
C VAL A 34 19.80 -23.92 4.06
N CYS A 35 19.17 -24.55 5.03
CA CYS A 35 17.72 -24.71 5.13
C CYS A 35 17.27 -24.08 6.46
N LYS A 36 16.56 -22.95 6.39
CA LYS A 36 16.19 -22.19 7.59
C LYS A 36 14.72 -21.76 7.56
N LYS A 37 14.01 -21.99 8.66
CA LYS A 37 12.67 -21.43 8.88
C LYS A 37 12.77 -19.91 9.02
N ILE A 38 12.00 -19.18 8.21
CA ILE A 38 11.98 -17.71 8.21
C ILE A 38 10.79 -17.15 9.00
N VAL A 39 9.67 -17.89 9.06
CA VAL A 39 8.51 -17.55 9.90
C VAL A 39 7.67 -18.78 10.24
N SER A 40 6.89 -18.69 11.32
CA SER A 40 5.85 -19.63 11.72
C SER A 40 4.54 -18.86 11.86
N CYS A 41 3.51 -19.24 11.11
CA CYS A 41 2.17 -18.65 11.16
C CYS A 41 1.29 -19.42 12.16
N SER A 42 1.79 -19.62 13.38
CA SER A 42 1.12 -20.44 14.39
C SER A 42 -0.19 -19.80 14.86
N GLY A 43 -1.26 -20.60 14.89
CA GLY A 43 -2.61 -20.20 15.23
C GLY A 43 -3.46 -19.72 14.06
N TRP A 44 -2.89 -19.54 12.86
CA TRP A 44 -3.56 -18.95 11.70
C TRP A 44 -3.40 -19.79 10.44
N ASP A 45 -4.24 -19.49 9.44
CA ASP A 45 -4.07 -19.97 8.07
C ASP A 45 -3.18 -19.01 7.29
N LEU A 46 -2.14 -19.53 6.63
CA LEU A 46 -1.45 -18.84 5.56
C LEU A 46 -2.27 -18.97 4.28
N TYR A 47 -2.71 -17.85 3.71
CA TYR A 47 -3.58 -17.86 2.53
C TYR A 47 -2.80 -18.23 1.28
N SER A 48 -3.09 -19.39 0.69
CA SER A 48 -2.33 -19.92 -0.46
C SER A 48 -2.32 -18.96 -1.65
N GLU A 49 -3.46 -18.33 -1.93
CA GLU A 49 -3.63 -17.40 -3.05
C GLU A 49 -2.86 -16.07 -2.89
N SER A 50 -2.53 -15.72 -1.65
CA SER A 50 -1.78 -14.49 -1.31
C SER A 50 -0.27 -14.61 -1.58
N ILE A 51 0.25 -15.83 -1.79
CA ILE A 51 1.68 -16.06 -1.96
C ILE A 51 2.12 -15.49 -3.31
N LYS A 52 2.94 -14.44 -3.29
CA LYS A 52 3.51 -13.82 -4.49
C LYS A 52 5.01 -13.64 -4.37
N VAL A 53 5.70 -13.71 -5.50
CA VAL A 53 7.14 -13.41 -5.59
C VAL A 53 7.36 -12.35 -6.66
N TYR A 54 7.92 -11.20 -6.25
CA TYR A 54 8.18 -10.08 -7.13
C TYR A 54 9.68 -9.94 -7.43
N LYS A 55 10.03 -9.68 -8.69
CA LYS A 55 11.39 -9.29 -9.07
C LYS A 55 11.59 -7.79 -8.80
N LEU A 56 12.56 -7.48 -7.94
CA LEU A 56 12.93 -6.13 -7.56
C LEU A 56 14.37 -5.78 -7.97
N LYS A 57 14.73 -4.52 -7.78
CA LYS A 57 16.10 -4.05 -7.91
C LYS A 57 16.97 -4.81 -6.90
N LYS A 58 17.90 -5.62 -7.42
CA LYS A 58 18.93 -6.37 -6.67
C LYS A 58 18.41 -7.50 -5.76
N THR A 59 17.14 -7.89 -5.85
CA THR A 59 16.58 -9.00 -5.05
C THR A 59 15.24 -9.45 -5.62
N ARG A 60 14.67 -10.54 -5.08
CA ARG A 60 13.22 -10.79 -5.13
C ARG A 60 12.59 -10.51 -3.77
N MET A 61 11.28 -10.33 -3.76
CA MET A 61 10.47 -10.19 -2.55
C MET A 61 9.38 -11.25 -2.56
N LEU A 62 9.33 -12.07 -1.52
CA LEU A 62 8.21 -12.95 -1.21
C LEU A 62 7.21 -12.15 -0.38
N THR A 63 5.92 -12.22 -0.71
CA THR A 63 4.83 -11.72 0.12
C THR A 63 3.77 -12.78 0.30
N PHE A 64 3.08 -12.77 1.44
CA PHE A 64 1.91 -13.60 1.73
C PHE A 64 1.16 -13.01 2.92
N GLU A 65 -0.09 -13.42 3.07
CA GLU A 65 -0.97 -13.06 4.17
C GLU A 65 -1.24 -14.29 5.03
N ALA A 66 -1.37 -14.08 6.33
CA ALA A 66 -1.84 -15.12 7.24
C ALA A 66 -2.80 -14.52 8.27
N GLY A 67 -3.87 -15.24 8.58
CA GLY A 67 -4.90 -14.77 9.51
C GLY A 67 -5.99 -15.81 9.75
N ALA A 68 -6.98 -15.42 10.56
CA ALA A 68 -8.13 -16.25 10.88
C ALA A 68 -9.34 -16.04 9.94
N GLY A 69 -9.18 -15.18 8.92
CA GLY A 69 -10.27 -14.72 8.05
C GLY A 69 -10.83 -13.37 8.50
N GLY A 70 -11.79 -12.83 7.75
CA GLY A 70 -12.39 -11.52 8.05
C GLY A 70 -11.34 -10.40 8.02
N SER A 71 -11.37 -9.43 8.94
CA SER A 71 -10.42 -8.31 9.03
C SER A 71 -9.11 -8.63 9.78
N GLY A 72 -8.91 -9.88 10.21
CA GLY A 72 -7.84 -10.31 11.11
C GLY A 72 -6.67 -11.00 10.41
N TRP A 73 -6.06 -10.35 9.41
CA TRP A 73 -4.86 -10.88 8.73
C TRP A 73 -3.63 -9.98 8.94
N LEU A 74 -2.46 -10.60 8.90
CA LEU A 74 -1.17 -9.93 8.80
C LEU A 74 -0.54 -10.18 7.44
N THR A 75 0.07 -9.13 6.92
CA THR A 75 0.89 -9.20 5.71
C THR A 75 2.34 -9.42 6.09
N TYR A 76 2.98 -10.38 5.42
CA TYR A 76 4.39 -10.69 5.57
C TYR A 76 5.13 -10.42 4.27
N ALA A 77 6.35 -9.93 4.38
CA ALA A 77 7.23 -9.76 3.22
C ALA A 77 8.69 -10.03 3.57
N TYR A 78 9.39 -10.73 2.68
CA TYR A 78 10.79 -11.10 2.85
C TYR A 78 11.59 -10.84 1.58
N THR A 79 12.79 -10.28 1.73
CA THR A 79 13.79 -10.19 0.66
C THR A 79 14.94 -11.14 0.92
N PHE A 80 15.76 -11.41 -0.10
CA PHE A 80 16.79 -12.44 -0.04
C PHE A 80 18.14 -11.86 -0.42
N LYS A 81 19.16 -12.17 0.36
CA LYS A 81 20.55 -11.87 0.04
C LYS A 81 21.41 -13.04 0.48
N GLU A 82 22.02 -13.74 -0.48
CA GLU A 82 22.85 -14.92 -0.23
C GLU A 82 22.04 -15.95 0.60
N ASN A 83 22.61 -16.41 1.70
CA ASN A 83 22.00 -17.39 2.60
C ASN A 83 21.03 -16.79 3.63
N GLN A 84 20.58 -15.54 3.42
CA GLN A 84 19.71 -14.83 4.35
C GLN A 84 18.40 -14.40 3.70
N ALA A 85 17.30 -14.64 4.42
CA ALA A 85 16.04 -13.95 4.23
C ALA A 85 15.92 -12.80 5.25
N LYS A 86 15.46 -11.64 4.80
CA LYS A 86 15.28 -10.44 5.63
C LYS A 86 13.85 -9.97 5.52
N GLU A 87 13.19 -9.90 6.67
CA GLU A 87 11.85 -9.35 6.79
C GLU A 87 11.85 -7.89 6.34
N VAL A 88 10.84 -7.53 5.54
CA VAL A 88 10.65 -6.18 5.04
C VAL A 88 9.73 -5.45 6.00
N LYS A 89 10.18 -4.30 6.49
CA LYS A 89 9.40 -3.45 7.39
C LYS A 89 8.59 -2.41 6.61
N ASN A 90 7.61 -1.79 7.27
CA ASN A 90 6.70 -0.79 6.70
C ASN A 90 5.77 -1.33 5.60
N ILE A 91 5.20 -2.52 5.81
CA ILE A 91 4.34 -3.22 4.84
C ILE A 91 2.83 -3.13 5.13
N GLY A 92 2.42 -2.31 6.10
CA GLY A 92 1.00 -2.08 6.42
C GLY A 92 0.23 -3.36 6.75
N SER A 93 -1.09 -3.29 6.67
CA SER A 93 -1.98 -4.46 6.71
C SER A 93 -2.06 -5.17 5.36
N GLY A 94 -1.64 -4.53 4.27
CA GLY A 94 -1.62 -5.08 2.91
C GLY A 94 -0.51 -4.47 2.06
N ILE A 95 -0.03 -5.24 1.07
CA ILE A 95 0.98 -4.79 0.10
C ILE A 95 0.65 -5.28 -1.31
N THR A 96 0.62 -4.34 -2.26
CA THR A 96 0.37 -4.65 -3.67
C THR A 96 1.53 -4.14 -4.53
N TYR A 97 2.12 -5.01 -5.35
CA TYR A 97 3.18 -4.63 -6.27
C TYR A 97 2.61 -3.96 -7.53
N LEU A 98 3.01 -2.70 -7.76
CA LEU A 98 2.55 -1.88 -8.89
C LEU A 98 3.52 -1.94 -10.09
N GLY A 99 4.52 -2.82 -10.04
CA GLY A 99 5.60 -2.86 -11.03
C GLY A 99 6.69 -1.81 -10.78
N LYS A 100 7.82 -1.98 -11.48
CA LYS A 100 8.96 -1.03 -11.48
C LYS A 100 9.41 -0.63 -10.06
N ASN A 101 9.45 -1.58 -9.12
CA ASN A 101 9.83 -1.36 -7.71
C ASN A 101 8.86 -0.48 -6.90
N GLN A 102 7.63 -0.28 -7.36
CA GLN A 102 6.62 0.51 -6.66
C GLN A 102 5.57 -0.38 -6.01
N PHE A 103 5.06 0.07 -4.88
CA PHE A 103 4.09 -0.65 -4.08
C PHE A 103 3.00 0.29 -3.59
N GLU A 104 1.77 -0.23 -3.54
CA GLU A 104 0.70 0.28 -2.70
C GLU A 104 0.77 -0.44 -1.35
N ILE A 105 0.58 0.31 -0.27
CA ILE A 105 0.58 -0.18 1.11
C ILE A 105 -0.77 0.19 1.71
N THR A 106 -1.48 -0.79 2.26
CA THR A 106 -2.75 -0.58 2.94
C THR A 106 -2.50 -0.35 4.42
N ASP A 107 -3.07 0.71 4.96
CA ASP A 107 -3.00 1.09 6.37
C ASP A 107 -4.39 0.95 7.01
N SER A 108 -4.46 0.19 8.10
CA SER A 108 -5.69 -0.08 8.84
C SER A 108 -5.90 1.00 9.91
N GLN A 109 -6.99 1.76 9.82
CA GLN A 109 -7.31 2.85 10.75
C GLN A 109 -8.78 2.83 11.17
N TYR A 110 -9.10 3.45 12.30
CA TYR A 110 -10.48 3.71 12.71
C TYR A 110 -10.77 5.21 12.55
N ASP A 111 -11.04 5.62 11.32
CA ASP A 111 -11.21 7.03 10.95
C ASP A 111 -12.28 7.27 9.88
N ALA A 112 -13.20 6.32 9.66
CA ALA A 112 -14.28 6.50 8.68
C ALA A 112 -15.23 7.63 9.10
N LEU A 113 -15.48 7.77 10.40
CA LEU A 113 -16.35 8.79 10.99
C LEU A 113 -15.53 9.84 11.77
N VAL A 114 -16.08 11.05 11.88
CA VAL A 114 -15.39 12.18 12.53
C VAL A 114 -15.14 11.98 14.04
N ASP A 115 -15.86 11.07 14.66
CA ASP A 115 -15.71 10.65 16.06
C ASP A 115 -14.61 9.59 16.27
N GLY A 116 -13.93 9.16 15.21
CA GLY A 116 -12.84 8.19 15.27
C GLY A 116 -13.30 6.73 15.30
N VAL A 117 -14.52 6.45 14.85
CA VAL A 117 -14.99 5.07 14.63
C VAL A 117 -15.12 4.74 13.15
N GLY A 118 -15.39 3.46 12.87
CA GLY A 118 -15.49 2.93 11.51
C GLY A 118 -14.12 2.61 10.92
N HIS A 119 -13.97 1.36 10.49
CA HIS A 119 -12.71 0.79 10.05
C HIS A 119 -12.44 1.15 8.58
N THR A 120 -11.22 1.61 8.29
CA THR A 120 -10.80 2.04 6.96
C THR A 120 -9.49 1.37 6.53
N TRP A 121 -9.30 1.33 5.21
CA TRP A 121 -8.16 0.73 4.54
C TRP A 121 -7.47 1.77 3.66
N ASN A 122 -6.75 2.69 4.31
CA ASN A 122 -6.13 3.84 3.68
C ASN A 122 -4.94 3.42 2.79
N LYS A 123 -4.88 3.95 1.56
CA LYS A 123 -3.84 3.58 0.57
C LYS A 123 -2.65 4.54 0.58
N TYR A 124 -1.47 4.00 0.81
CA TYR A 124 -0.19 4.69 0.75
C TYR A 124 0.70 4.10 -0.33
N TYR A 125 1.76 4.81 -0.71
CA TYR A 125 2.63 4.38 -1.79
C TYR A 125 4.09 4.38 -1.35
N SER A 126 4.80 3.31 -1.71
CA SER A 126 6.21 3.11 -1.37
C SER A 126 7.02 2.68 -2.60
N LYS A 127 8.34 2.86 -2.52
CA LYS A 127 9.29 2.37 -3.52
C LYS A 127 10.38 1.54 -2.87
N TRP A 128 10.74 0.43 -3.48
CA TRP A 128 11.96 -0.29 -3.17
C TRP A 128 13.19 0.45 -3.74
N ASP A 129 14.09 0.90 -2.87
CA ASP A 129 15.29 1.65 -3.25
C ASP A 129 16.50 0.75 -3.65
N GLY A 130 16.35 -0.57 -3.44
CA GLY A 130 17.41 -1.57 -3.58
C GLY A 130 17.83 -2.19 -2.23
N LYS A 131 17.35 -1.66 -1.11
CA LYS A 131 17.63 -2.14 0.25
C LYS A 131 16.38 -2.20 1.14
N LYS A 132 15.46 -1.24 1.00
CA LYS A 132 14.25 -1.14 1.83
C LYS A 132 13.10 -0.47 1.07
N LEU A 133 11.89 -0.60 1.62
CA LEU A 133 10.75 0.22 1.21
C LEU A 133 10.89 1.63 1.77
N VAL A 134 10.73 2.61 0.90
CA VAL A 134 10.71 4.04 1.22
C VAL A 134 9.36 4.61 0.80
N GLU A 135 8.58 5.08 1.76
CA GLU A 135 7.30 5.71 1.52
C GLU A 135 7.47 7.02 0.76
N TYR A 136 6.60 7.26 -0.22
CA TYR A 136 6.43 8.57 -0.82
C TYR A 136 5.63 9.46 0.13
N GLY A 137 6.26 10.25 0.98
CA GLY A 137 5.57 11.10 1.94
C GLY A 137 4.72 12.19 1.30
N GLY A 138 3.70 12.67 2.01
CA GLY A 138 2.83 13.75 1.61
C GLY A 138 3.43 15.14 1.87
N LEU A 139 3.64 15.93 0.82
CA LEU A 139 3.77 17.38 0.91
C LEU A 139 2.37 17.98 1.01
N LYS A 140 2.05 18.64 2.12
CA LYS A 140 0.79 19.38 2.25
C LYS A 140 0.77 20.53 1.24
N ILE A 141 -0.27 20.61 0.43
CA ILE A 141 -0.48 21.69 -0.54
C ILE A 141 -1.81 22.40 -0.29
N SER A 142 -1.91 23.66 -0.71
CA SER A 142 -3.14 24.44 -0.61
C SER A 142 -4.08 24.17 -1.79
N GLN A 143 -5.36 24.50 -1.63
CA GLN A 143 -6.32 24.51 -2.73
C GLN A 143 -5.85 25.42 -3.88
N ALA A 144 -5.22 26.56 -3.56
CA ALA A 144 -4.67 27.48 -4.57
C ALA A 144 -3.51 26.86 -5.36
N GLN A 145 -2.65 26.06 -4.71
CA GLN A 145 -1.62 25.29 -5.41
C GLN A 145 -2.24 24.24 -6.32
N LEU A 146 -3.22 23.47 -5.84
CA LEU A 146 -3.89 22.45 -6.65
C LEU A 146 -4.57 23.04 -7.90
N LYS A 147 -5.19 24.22 -7.79
CA LYS A 147 -5.82 24.95 -8.90
C LYS A 147 -4.86 25.27 -10.06
N LYS A 148 -3.54 25.30 -9.82
CA LYS A 148 -2.54 25.53 -10.87
C LYS A 148 -2.45 24.36 -11.85
N ALA A 149 -2.86 23.16 -11.45
CA ALA A 149 -2.90 22.00 -12.34
C ALA A 149 -4.18 21.98 -13.19
N LYS A 150 -4.06 21.50 -14.44
CA LYS A 150 -5.22 21.30 -15.32
C LYS A 150 -6.22 20.38 -14.63
N ASN A 151 -7.51 20.76 -14.71
CA ASN A 151 -8.65 20.17 -13.99
C ASN A 151 -8.75 20.46 -12.47
N GLY A 152 -7.75 21.08 -11.84
CA GLY A 152 -7.72 21.26 -10.39
C GLY A 152 -8.88 22.10 -9.84
N ALA A 153 -9.23 23.20 -10.52
CA ALA A 153 -10.37 24.04 -10.10
C ALA A 153 -11.71 23.29 -10.20
N ARG A 154 -11.93 22.52 -11.28
CA ARG A 154 -13.14 21.73 -11.49
C ARG A 154 -13.29 20.65 -10.43
N ILE A 155 -12.23 19.90 -10.14
CA ILE A 155 -12.25 18.83 -9.12
C ILE A 155 -12.55 19.42 -7.73
N LEU A 156 -11.90 20.52 -7.35
CA LEU A 156 -12.19 21.17 -6.06
C LEU A 156 -13.65 21.62 -5.94
N ALA A 157 -14.23 22.17 -7.01
CA ALA A 157 -15.64 22.55 -7.01
C ALA A 157 -16.56 21.35 -6.83
N GLN A 158 -16.25 20.20 -7.46
CA GLN A 158 -17.02 18.97 -7.30
C GLN A 158 -16.99 18.42 -5.87
N ILE A 159 -15.84 18.47 -5.21
CA ILE A 159 -15.69 18.01 -3.82
C ILE A 159 -16.38 18.96 -2.84
N LYS A 160 -16.27 20.28 -3.05
CA LYS A 160 -16.92 21.30 -2.20
C LYS A 160 -18.44 21.23 -2.19
N LYS A 161 -19.05 20.75 -3.27
CA LYS A 161 -20.50 20.52 -3.32
C LYS A 161 -20.96 19.40 -2.39
N GLN A 162 -20.05 18.48 -2.05
CA GLN A 162 -20.33 17.33 -1.19
C GLN A 162 -19.92 17.58 0.26
N GLY A 163 -18.80 18.28 0.49
CA GLY A 163 -18.31 18.46 1.85
C GLY A 163 -17.18 19.47 2.00
N LYS A 164 -16.69 19.55 3.23
CA LYS A 164 -15.63 20.49 3.62
C LYS A 164 -14.26 19.90 3.33
N ILE A 165 -13.51 20.55 2.44
CA ILE A 165 -12.14 20.15 2.09
C ILE A 165 -11.21 20.34 3.30
N GLY A 166 -10.46 19.29 3.63
CA GLY A 166 -9.40 19.26 4.63
C GLY A 166 -8.00 19.35 4.01
N ASN A 167 -7.08 18.53 4.53
CA ASN A 167 -5.70 18.48 4.05
C ASN A 167 -5.62 17.90 2.64
N ILE A 168 -4.70 18.46 1.83
CA ILE A 168 -4.37 17.94 0.50
C ILE A 168 -2.91 17.55 0.50
N TYR A 169 -2.60 16.30 0.15
CA TYR A 169 -1.24 15.77 0.17
C TYR A 169 -0.79 15.37 -1.23
N TYR A 170 0.30 15.99 -1.70
CA TYR A 170 1.01 15.61 -2.92
C TYR A 170 2.19 14.68 -2.59
N ARG A 171 2.33 13.58 -3.32
CA ARG A 171 3.42 12.61 -3.17
C ARG A 171 4.32 12.61 -4.40
N ALA A 172 5.60 12.26 -4.22
CA ALA A 172 6.62 12.40 -5.28
C ALA A 172 6.40 11.45 -6.48
N ASN A 173 5.58 10.41 -6.32
CA ASN A 173 5.13 9.55 -7.40
C ASN A 173 3.97 10.14 -8.21
N GLY A 174 3.59 11.39 -7.98
CA GLY A 174 2.50 12.08 -8.67
C GLY A 174 1.11 11.81 -8.10
N MET A 175 0.97 11.04 -7.03
CA MET A 175 -0.31 10.87 -6.34
C MET A 175 -0.68 12.15 -5.58
N ILE A 176 -1.96 12.48 -5.56
CA ILE A 176 -2.54 13.53 -4.74
C ILE A 176 -3.76 12.98 -4.03
N PHE A 177 -3.91 13.30 -2.75
CA PHE A 177 -5.08 12.94 -1.95
C PHE A 177 -5.71 14.20 -1.42
N ILE A 178 -7.02 14.33 -1.59
CA ILE A 178 -7.82 15.42 -1.05
C ILE A 178 -8.70 14.82 0.03
N ASN A 179 -8.40 15.08 1.29
CA ASN A 179 -9.29 14.70 2.38
C ASN A 179 -10.45 15.69 2.44
N TYR A 180 -11.64 15.22 2.76
CA TYR A 180 -12.80 16.05 3.03
C TYR A 180 -13.76 15.36 4.00
N THR A 181 -14.63 16.14 4.62
CA THR A 181 -15.67 15.63 5.52
C THR A 181 -17.05 15.95 4.96
N ALA A 182 -17.95 14.97 4.94
CA ALA A 182 -19.34 15.13 4.52
C ALA A 182 -20.23 14.26 5.41
N ASP A 183 -21.34 14.82 5.89
CA ASP A 183 -22.37 14.09 6.65
C ASP A 183 -21.85 13.27 7.84
N GLY A 184 -20.87 13.82 8.58
CA GLY A 184 -20.25 13.15 9.74
C GLY A 184 -19.22 12.07 9.39
N ALA A 185 -18.97 11.81 8.10
CA ALA A 185 -17.97 10.88 7.61
C ALA A 185 -16.73 11.60 7.05
N ASN A 186 -15.58 10.94 7.17
CA ASN A 186 -14.32 11.32 6.58
C ASN A 186 -14.11 10.57 5.26
N PHE A 187 -13.66 11.30 4.26
CA PHE A 187 -13.38 10.76 2.94
C PHE A 187 -12.06 11.30 2.41
N ASN A 188 -11.51 10.59 1.43
CA ASN A 188 -10.41 11.06 0.61
C ASN A 188 -10.64 10.74 -0.87
N VAL A 189 -10.24 11.67 -1.74
CA VAL A 189 -10.23 11.48 -3.20
C VAL A 189 -8.81 11.28 -3.67
N SER A 190 -8.58 10.16 -4.37
CA SER A 190 -7.30 9.82 -5.00
C SER A 190 -7.18 10.38 -6.41
N LEU A 191 -6.11 11.12 -6.68
CA LEU A 191 -5.81 11.72 -7.97
C LEU A 191 -4.38 11.37 -8.42
N LYS A 192 -4.16 11.40 -9.74
CA LYS A 192 -2.84 11.35 -10.37
C LYS A 192 -2.55 12.63 -11.14
N LEU A 193 -1.43 13.28 -10.83
CA LEU A 193 -0.84 14.34 -11.63
C LEU A 193 0.09 13.73 -12.68
N LYS A 194 -0.23 13.95 -13.96
CA LYS A 194 0.62 13.57 -15.09
C LYS A 194 0.58 14.67 -16.14
N ASN A 195 1.76 15.14 -16.57
CA ASN A 195 1.91 16.20 -17.58
C ASN A 195 1.04 17.44 -17.24
N GLY A 196 1.10 17.88 -15.98
CA GLY A 196 0.33 19.02 -15.46
C GLY A 196 -1.18 18.84 -15.35
N ALA A 197 -1.73 17.69 -15.72
CA ALA A 197 -3.16 17.39 -15.61
C ALA A 197 -3.47 16.43 -14.46
N LEU A 198 -4.53 16.76 -13.72
CA LEU A 198 -5.12 15.89 -12.71
C LEU A 198 -6.16 14.99 -13.32
N LYS A 199 -6.09 13.71 -12.97
CA LYS A 199 -7.10 12.69 -13.25
C LYS A 199 -7.46 11.96 -11.96
N TYR A 200 -8.70 11.51 -11.85
CA TYR A 200 -9.10 10.55 -10.82
C TYR A 200 -8.28 9.28 -10.96
N TYR A 201 -7.90 8.68 -9.83
CA TYR A 201 -7.11 7.46 -9.78
C TYR A 201 -7.84 6.42 -8.94
N TYR A 202 -8.06 5.26 -9.54
CA TYR A 202 -8.76 4.12 -8.97
C TYR A 202 -8.34 2.84 -9.69
N THR A 203 -8.64 1.68 -9.08
CA THR A 203 -8.48 0.36 -9.69
C THR A 203 -9.75 -0.02 -10.45
N ASP A 204 -9.66 -0.96 -11.39
CA ASP A 204 -10.82 -1.36 -12.22
C ASP A 204 -11.97 -1.93 -11.38
N GLU A 205 -11.66 -2.49 -10.22
CA GLU A 205 -12.60 -3.05 -9.23
C GLU A 205 -13.25 -1.99 -8.32
N ALA A 206 -12.87 -0.71 -8.44
CA ALA A 206 -13.40 0.33 -7.57
C ALA A 206 -14.90 0.56 -7.79
N TYR A 207 -15.64 0.64 -6.69
CA TYR A 207 -17.09 0.87 -6.69
C TYR A 207 -17.45 2.31 -7.06
N GLY A 208 -18.53 2.49 -7.83
CA GLY A 208 -19.07 3.80 -8.20
C GLY A 208 -19.40 3.93 -9.68
N SER A 209 -20.28 4.87 -10.00
CA SER A 209 -20.77 5.10 -11.36
C SER A 209 -19.97 6.18 -12.10
N THR A 210 -19.28 7.05 -11.36
CA THR A 210 -18.45 8.12 -11.90
C THR A 210 -16.98 7.94 -11.51
N ASP A 211 -16.06 8.47 -12.32
CA ASP A 211 -14.61 8.49 -12.00
C ASP A 211 -14.31 9.06 -10.60
N ARG A 212 -15.11 10.03 -10.16
CA ARG A 212 -14.98 10.64 -8.84
C ARG A 212 -15.34 9.63 -7.75
N GLU A 213 -16.50 8.99 -7.87
CA GLU A 213 -16.95 8.00 -6.87
C GLU A 213 -15.97 6.85 -6.76
N LYS A 214 -15.47 6.33 -7.89
CA LYS A 214 -14.44 5.29 -7.91
C LYS A 214 -13.13 5.71 -7.24
N ALA A 215 -12.79 6.98 -7.30
CA ALA A 215 -11.59 7.53 -6.67
C ALA A 215 -11.80 7.98 -5.21
N THR A 216 -13.04 8.02 -4.74
CA THR A 216 -13.38 8.37 -3.36
C THR A 216 -13.31 7.13 -2.47
N ASN A 217 -12.65 7.25 -1.34
CA ASN A 217 -12.57 6.22 -0.31
C ASN A 217 -12.92 6.84 1.04
N GLU A 218 -13.42 6.05 1.97
CA GLU A 218 -13.56 6.46 3.38
C GLU A 218 -12.18 6.61 4.04
N GLY A 219 -12.14 7.43 5.09
CA GLY A 219 -10.94 7.64 5.91
C GLY A 219 -10.06 8.81 5.50
N ILE A 220 -9.07 9.11 6.35
CA ILE A 220 -8.19 10.27 6.27
C ILE A 220 -6.79 9.82 5.83
N ILE A 221 -6.31 10.37 4.71
CA ILE A 221 -4.91 10.19 4.33
C ILE A 221 -4.02 11.12 5.15
N HIS A 222 -3.03 10.56 5.82
CA HIS A 222 -2.05 11.30 6.60
C HIS A 222 -0.81 11.66 5.79
N LYS A 223 0.00 12.55 6.37
CA LYS A 223 1.29 12.98 5.80
C LYS A 223 2.23 11.79 5.56
N SER A 224 2.26 10.83 6.47
CA SER A 224 3.01 9.57 6.33
C SER A 224 2.58 8.57 7.40
N ILE A 225 2.83 7.28 7.15
CA ILE A 225 2.55 6.18 8.10
C ILE A 225 3.82 5.50 8.60
N SER A 226 4.96 5.78 7.98
CA SER A 226 6.23 5.16 8.34
C SER A 226 7.31 6.18 8.70
N LYS A 227 8.30 5.73 9.47
CA LYS A 227 9.55 6.49 9.72
C LYS A 227 10.47 6.48 8.48
N CYS A 228 10.27 5.55 7.55
CA CYS A 228 11.10 5.41 6.35
C CYS A 228 10.41 6.10 5.16
N VAL A 229 10.48 7.43 5.15
CA VAL A 229 9.69 8.26 4.25
C VAL A 229 10.55 9.32 3.55
N LYS A 230 10.19 9.67 2.32
CA LYS A 230 10.77 10.79 1.58
C LYS A 230 9.69 11.75 1.07
N TYR A 231 9.77 13.00 1.48
CA TYR A 231 8.82 14.05 1.08
C TYR A 231 9.25 14.77 -0.21
N PRO A 232 8.30 15.15 -1.08
CA PRO A 232 8.56 16.10 -2.16
C PRO A 232 9.05 17.44 -1.60
N LYS A 233 10.03 18.07 -2.27
CA LYS A 233 10.50 19.41 -1.92
C LYS A 233 9.53 20.52 -2.33
N SER A 234 8.79 20.31 -3.41
CA SER A 234 7.90 21.32 -3.99
C SER A 234 6.80 20.65 -4.82
N PHE A 235 5.63 21.27 -4.90
CA PHE A 235 4.59 20.90 -5.84
C PHE A 235 4.89 21.48 -7.22
N ARG A 236 5.22 20.63 -8.20
CA ARG A 236 5.54 21.04 -9.58
C ARG A 236 4.46 20.52 -10.52
N VAL A 237 3.83 21.45 -11.23
CA VAL A 237 2.77 21.17 -12.22
C VAL A 237 3.37 20.93 -13.62
N LYS A 238 4.61 21.39 -13.87
CA LYS A 238 5.30 21.20 -15.14
C LYS A 238 5.77 19.75 -15.29
#